data_AF-Q0RL05-F1
#
_entry.id   AF-Q0RL05-F1
#
_cell.length_a   1.000
_cell.length_b   1.000
_cell.length_c   1.000
_cell.angle_alpha   90.00
_cell.angle_beta   90.00
_cell.angle_gamma   90.00
#
_symmetry.space_group_name_H-M   'P 1'
#
loop_
_entity.id
_entity.type
_entity.pdbx_description
1 polymer ?
#
loop_
_entity_poly.entity_id
_entity_poly.type
_entity_poly.pdbx_seq_one_letter_code
_entity_poly.pdbx_strand_id
1 'polypeptide(L)'
;MQVDVGMAELVHALWAYGIETAYSCQGDPDGDSEDPAALAYVAFASPADTARFAARVARGRPGWLWVTEHEVAGGRDSVHLPPADLLWLCTQFT
;
A
#
# COMPACT_ATOMS: atom_id res chain seq x y z
N MET A 1 5.39 7.91 -12.62
CA MET A 1 4.70 7.25 -11.50
C MET A 1 3.51 8.12 -11.15
N GLN A 2 2.29 7.60 -11.32
CA GLN A 2 1.08 8.33 -10.95
C GLN A 2 0.84 8.03 -9.47
N VAL A 3 0.91 9.07 -8.64
CA VAL A 3 0.65 8.98 -7.20
C VAL A 3 -0.68 9.68 -6.98
N ASP A 4 -1.69 8.94 -6.51
CA ASP A 4 -2.92 9.59 -6.08
C ASP A 4 -2.61 10.55 -4.94
N VAL A 5 -3.19 11.76 -5.01
CA VAL A 5 -2.91 12.85 -4.06
C VAL A 5 -3.12 12.40 -2.60
N GLY A 6 -4.08 11.50 -2.35
CA GLY A 6 -4.34 10.93 -1.02
C GLY A 6 -3.26 9.97 -0.49
N MET A 7 -2.44 9.40 -1.38
CA MET A 7 -1.38 8.45 -1.02
C MET A 7 0.01 9.09 -0.96
N ALA A 8 0.16 10.32 -1.44
CA ALA A 8 1.46 10.95 -1.65
C ALA A 8 2.30 11.03 -0.37
N GLU A 9 1.69 11.40 0.76
CA GLU A 9 2.40 11.46 2.04
C GLU A 9 2.91 10.10 2.48
N LEU A 10 2.08 9.05 2.36
CA LEU A 10 2.49 7.69 2.70
C LEU A 10 3.63 7.22 1.79
N VAL A 11 3.50 7.42 0.48
CA VAL A 11 4.51 6.99 -0.49
C VAL A 11 5.85 7.67 -0.21
N HIS A 12 5.85 8.98 0.06
CA HIS A 12 7.07 9.68 0.45
C HIS A 12 7.67 9.18 1.77
N ALA A 13 6.85 8.89 2.77
CA ALA A 13 7.31 8.32 4.04
C ALA A 13 7.96 6.93 3.83
N LEU A 14 7.35 6.08 3.01
CA LEU A 14 7.90 4.77 2.66
C LEU A 14 9.25 4.89 1.95
N TRP A 15 9.37 5.77 0.96
CA TRP A 15 10.63 6.00 0.25
C TRP A 15 11.72 6.57 1.14
N ALA A 16 11.40 7.54 1.99
CA ALA A 16 12.34 8.08 2.97
C ALA A 16 12.84 7.00 3.95
N TYR A 17 11.98 6.02 4.26
CA TYR A 17 12.33 4.85 5.06
C TYR A 17 13.07 3.75 4.27
N GLY A 18 13.21 3.89 2.95
CA GLY A 18 13.88 2.92 2.06
C GLY A 18 13.02 1.73 1.69
N ILE A 19 11.69 1.90 1.61
CA ILE A 19 10.74 0.93 1.06
C ILE A 19 10.29 1.46 -0.29
N GLU A 20 10.71 0.79 -1.37
CA GLU A 20 10.31 1.18 -2.72
C GLU A 20 8.93 0.63 -3.09
N THR A 21 8.16 1.40 -3.84
CA THR A 21 6.80 1.03 -4.28
C THR A 21 6.75 0.96 -5.81
N ALA A 22 6.05 -0.04 -6.35
CA ALA A 22 5.88 -0.17 -7.80
C ALA A 22 4.72 0.70 -8.30
N TYR A 23 3.60 0.69 -7.57
CA TYR A 23 2.43 1.53 -7.81
C TYR A 23 1.58 1.64 -6.55
N SER A 24 0.79 2.70 -6.45
CA SER A 24 -0.09 2.98 -5.31
C SER A 24 -1.34 3.70 -5.81
N CYS A 25 -2.49 3.35 -5.26
CA CYS A 25 -3.78 3.95 -5.65
C CYS A 25 -4.67 4.15 -4.42
N GLN A 26 -5.56 5.13 -4.46
CA GLN A 26 -6.66 5.26 -3.50
C GLN A 26 -7.98 5.38 -4.26
N GLY A 27 -8.73 4.28 -4.33
CA GLY A 27 -9.97 4.21 -5.11
C GLY A 27 -10.19 2.85 -5.74
N ASP A 28 -11.43 2.60 -6.16
CA ASP A 28 -11.76 1.47 -7.03
C ASP A 28 -11.19 1.73 -8.43
N PRO A 29 -10.31 0.86 -8.99
CA PRO A 29 -9.74 1.05 -10.32
C PRO A 29 -10.79 1.05 -11.45
N ASP A 30 -12.02 0.56 -11.20
CA ASP A 30 -13.10 0.49 -12.19
C ASP A 30 -14.13 1.64 -12.12
N GLY A 31 -13.93 2.63 -11.24
CA GLY A 31 -14.53 3.97 -11.39
C GLY A 31 -16.04 4.14 -11.19
N ASP A 32 -16.82 3.11 -10.84
CA ASP A 32 -18.29 3.20 -10.76
C ASP A 32 -18.92 2.68 -9.45
N SER A 33 -18.13 2.44 -8.41
CA SER A 33 -18.67 1.97 -7.13
C SER A 33 -18.80 3.14 -6.15
N GLU A 34 -20.04 3.51 -5.82
CA GLU A 34 -20.40 4.31 -4.63
C GLU A 34 -20.08 3.59 -3.31
N ASP A 35 -19.06 2.72 -3.30
CA ASP A 35 -18.72 1.89 -2.16
C ASP A 35 -17.83 2.69 -1.19
N PRO A 36 -18.31 3.02 0.01
CA PRO A 36 -17.52 3.70 1.03
C PRO A 36 -16.32 2.88 1.52
N ALA A 37 -16.16 1.63 1.03
CA ALA A 37 -15.03 0.75 1.31
C ALA A 37 -13.92 0.79 0.24
N ALA A 38 -13.79 1.86 -0.56
CA ALA A 38 -12.67 2.04 -1.48
C ALA A 38 -11.32 1.97 -0.72
N LEU A 39 -10.63 0.83 -0.80
CA LEU A 39 -9.36 0.60 -0.11
C LEU A 39 -8.25 1.42 -0.78
N ALA A 40 -7.31 1.89 0.03
CA ALA A 40 -6.01 2.32 -0.45
C ALA A 40 -5.15 1.08 -0.73
N TYR A 41 -4.27 1.20 -1.72
CA TYR A 41 -3.47 0.10 -2.23
C TYR A 41 -2.01 0.53 -2.38
N VAL A 42 -1.09 -0.32 -1.94
CA VAL A 42 0.36 -0.16 -2.17
C VAL A 42 0.96 -1.48 -2.66
N ALA A 43 1.54 -1.45 -3.87
CA ALA A 43 2.37 -2.52 -4.40
C ALA A 43 3.84 -2.26 -4.07
N PHE A 44 4.53 -3.27 -3.56
CA PHE A 44 5.95 -3.18 -3.26
C PHE A 44 6.79 -3.43 -4.52
N ALA A 45 7.92 -2.73 -4.63
CA ALA A 45 8.83 -2.92 -5.76
C ALA A 45 9.52 -4.30 -5.72
N SER A 46 9.76 -4.84 -4.52
CA SER A 46 10.38 -6.15 -4.31
C SER A 46 9.86 -6.86 -3.04
N PRO A 47 10.07 -8.18 -2.91
CA PRO A 47 9.77 -8.90 -1.67
C PRO A 47 10.54 -8.39 -0.44
N ALA A 48 11.72 -7.77 -0.65
CA ALA A 48 12.49 -7.18 0.43
C ALA A 48 11.80 -5.93 1.01
N ASP A 49 11.17 -5.13 0.16
CA ASP A 49 10.38 -3.96 0.56
C ASP A 49 9.14 -4.38 1.36
N THR A 50 8.45 -5.44 0.90
CA THR A 50 7.35 -6.06 1.64
C THR A 50 7.77 -6.52 3.03
N ALA A 51 8.94 -7.16 3.14
CA ALA A 51 9.47 -7.63 4.41
C ALA A 51 9.80 -6.46 5.36
N ARG A 52 10.40 -5.38 4.84
CA ARG A 52 10.67 -4.15 5.62
C ARG A 52 9.39 -3.50 6.11
N PHE A 53 8.37 -3.41 5.27
CA PHE A 53 7.06 -2.90 5.66
C PHE A 53 6.44 -3.76 6.75
N ALA A 54 6.41 -5.09 6.56
CA ALA A 54 5.81 -6.03 7.51
C ALA A 54 6.55 -6.10 8.86
N ALA A 55 7.83 -5.70 8.90
CA ALA A 55 8.58 -5.56 10.15
C ALA A 55 8.11 -4.37 11.00
N ARG A 56 7.48 -3.36 10.39
CA ARG A 56 6.89 -2.21 11.08
C ARG A 56 5.39 -2.35 11.32
N VAL A 57 4.69 -3.00 10.40
CA VAL A 57 3.23 -3.12 10.44
C VAL A 57 2.83 -4.58 10.43
N ALA A 58 2.17 -5.01 11.50
CA ALA A 58 1.73 -6.40 11.65
C ALA A 58 0.77 -6.82 10.54
N ARG A 59 1.03 -7.97 9.91
CA ARG A 59 0.21 -8.51 8.82
C ARG A 59 -1.24 -8.85 9.23
N GLY A 60 -1.50 -9.05 10.51
CA GLY A 60 -2.82 -9.41 11.04
C GLY A 60 -3.73 -8.22 11.40
N ARG A 61 -3.44 -7.01 10.89
CA ARG A 61 -4.21 -5.82 11.23
C ARG A 61 -5.64 -5.92 10.64
N PRO A 62 -6.71 -5.69 11.42
CA PRO A 62 -8.08 -5.78 10.93
C PRO A 62 -8.35 -4.82 9.76
N GLY A 63 -9.07 -5.29 8.74
CA GLY A 63 -9.40 -4.50 7.54
C GLY A 63 -8.27 -4.40 6.51
N TRP A 64 -7.10 -4.96 6.79
CA TRP A 64 -5.99 -5.01 5.85
C TRP A 64 -5.96 -6.34 5.11
N LEU A 65 -5.71 -6.28 3.81
CA LEU A 65 -5.63 -7.45 2.94
C LEU A 65 -4.25 -7.50 2.28
N TRP A 66 -3.57 -8.62 2.47
CA TRP A 66 -2.28 -8.89 1.83
C TRP A 66 -2.52 -9.76 0.61
N VAL A 67 -2.05 -9.30 -0.54
CA VAL A 67 -2.24 -9.98 -1.82
C VAL A 67 -0.88 -10.24 -2.44
N THR A 68 -0.71 -11.43 -3.00
CA THR A 68 0.44 -11.76 -3.84
C THR A 68 -0.05 -11.89 -5.27
N GLU A 69 0.38 -10.97 -6.13
CA GLU A 69 0.10 -10.94 -7.55
C GLU A 69 1.01 -11.93 -8.26
N HIS A 70 0.41 -12.99 -8.83
CA HIS A 70 1.14 -14.07 -9.49
C HIS A 70 1.35 -13.84 -11.00
N GLU A 71 0.69 -12.83 -11.57
CA GLU A 71 0.77 -12.50 -13.00
C GLU A 71 2.08 -11.79 -13.40
N VAL A 72 2.86 -11.35 -12.41
CA VAL A 72 4.18 -10.75 -12.62
C VAL A 72 5.25 -11.82 -12.39
N ALA A 73 6.18 -11.99 -13.33
CA ALA A 73 7.29 -12.93 -13.17
C ALA A 73 8.12 -12.59 -11.93
N GLY A 74 8.14 -13.51 -10.95
CA GLY A 74 8.77 -13.31 -9.63
C GLY A 74 7.81 -12.97 -8.49
N GLY A 75 6.53 -12.76 -8.79
CA GLY A 75 5.51 -12.38 -7.81
C GLY A 75 5.68 -10.92 -7.35
N ARG A 76 4.56 -10.23 -7.10
CA ARG A 76 4.57 -8.92 -6.46
C ARG A 76 3.61 -8.94 -5.29
N ASP A 77 4.10 -8.51 -4.13
CA ASP A 77 3.24 -8.37 -2.97
C ASP A 77 2.65 -6.97 -2.92
N SER A 78 1.42 -6.90 -2.45
CA SER A 78 0.69 -5.67 -2.24
C SER A 78 -0.16 -5.74 -0.98
N VAL A 79 -0.48 -4.56 -0.47
CA VAL A 79 -1.33 -4.41 0.70
C VAL A 79 -2.46 -3.44 0.38
N HIS A 80 -3.68 -3.88 0.66
CA HIS A 80 -4.88 -3.07 0.59
C HIS A 80 -5.28 -2.73 2.03
N LEU A 81 -5.61 -1.48 2.28
CA LEU A 81 -5.88 -0.96 3.61
C LEU A 81 -6.99 0.10 3.59
N PRO A 82 -7.70 0.30 4.71
CA PRO A 82 -8.67 1.38 4.81
C PRO A 82 -7.97 2.74 4.67
N PRO A 83 -8.48 3.69 3.85
CA PRO A 83 -7.87 5.02 3.73
C PRO A 83 -7.78 5.78 5.07
N ALA A 84 -8.67 5.47 6.02
CA ALA A 84 -8.63 6.04 7.37
C ALA A 84 -7.34 5.70 8.14
N ASP A 85 -6.65 4.62 7.78
CA ASP A 85 -5.38 4.21 8.40
C ASP A 85 -4.16 4.94 7.82
N LEU A 86 -4.29 5.68 6.71
CA LEU A 86 -3.15 6.29 6.01
C LEU A 86 -2.36 7.27 6.88
N LEU A 87 -3.04 8.16 7.59
CA LEU A 87 -2.38 9.14 8.47
C LEU A 87 -1.62 8.45 9.61
N TRP A 88 -2.23 7.44 10.24
CA TRP A 88 -1.56 6.65 11.27
C TRP A 88 -0.37 5.87 10.69
N LEU A 89 -0.51 5.35 9.47
CA LEU A 89 0.52 4.57 8.83
C LEU A 89 1.76 5.42 8.52
N CYS A 90 1.58 6.66 8.07
CA CYS A 90 2.68 7.61 7.87
C CYS A 90 3.57 7.70 9.12
N THR A 91 2.97 7.75 10.32
CA THR A 91 3.74 7.89 11.58
C THR A 91 4.59 6.67 11.92
N GLN A 92 4.39 5.52 11.26
CA GLN A 92 5.22 4.33 11.47
C GLN A 92 6.54 4.38 10.66
N PHE A 93 6.64 5.29 9.71
CA PHE A 93 7.74 5.41 8.74
C PHE A 93 8.41 6.79 8.70
N THR A 94 7.96 7.74 9.54
CA THR A 94 8.63 9.01 9.84
C THR A 94 9.72 8.89 10.90
#